data_AF-A0A2V5SR71-F1
#
_entry.id   AF-A0A2V5SR71-F1
#
_cell.length_a   1.000
_cell.length_b   1.000
_cell.length_c   1.000
_cell.angle_alpha   90.00
_cell.angle_beta   90.00
_cell.angle_gamma   90.00
#
_symmetry.space_group_name_H-M   'P 1'
#
loop_
_entity.id
_entity.type
_entity.pdbx_description
1 polymer ?
#
loop_
_entity_poly.entity_id
_entity_poly.type
_entity_poly.pdbx_seq_one_letter_code
_entity_poly.pdbx_strand_id
1 'polypeptide(L)' 'MSVTEIIEQFKALPANERAQVAKFVVEHDDSWIPEAFKDDMAEADAEAGRLVDLNTALNERYPDDE' A
#
# COMPACT_ATOMS: atom_id res chain seq x y z
N MET A 1 16.36 10.66 20.77
CA MET A 1 16.59 9.56 19.82
C MET A 1 16.59 10.14 18.43
N SER A 2 17.69 9.98 17.69
CA SER A 2 17.77 10.34 16.28
C SER A 2 17.28 9.20 15.37
N VAL A 3 16.77 9.54 14.19
CA VAL A 3 16.40 8.56 13.14
C VAL A 3 17.57 7.63 12.82
N THR A 4 18.80 8.15 12.82
CA THR A 4 20.01 7.36 12.57
C THR A 4 20.24 6.29 13.64
N GLU A 5 20.04 6.61 14.93
CA GLU A 5 20.17 5.66 16.04
C GLU A 5 19.08 4.57 16.00
N ILE A 6 17.89 4.89 15.49
CA ILE A 6 16.79 3.93 15.33
C ILE A 6 17.11 2.94 14.19
N ILE A 7 17.69 3.43 13.08
CA ILE A 7 18.10 2.58 11.96
C ILE A 7 19.21 1.60 12.38
N GLU A 8 20.18 2.04 13.18
CA GLU A 8 21.26 1.16 13.65
C GLU A 8 20.73 0.07 14.60
N GLN A 9 19.82 0.41 15.51
CA GLN A 9 19.15 -0.56 16.36
C GLN A 9 18.33 -1.55 15.55
N PHE A 10 17.60 -1.08 14.54
CA PHE A 10 16.84 -1.95 13.64
C PHE A 10 17.74 -2.92 12.87
N LYS A 11 18.88 -2.45 12.36
CA LYS A 11 19.85 -3.31 11.65
C LYS A 11 20.48 -4.36 12.56
N ALA A 12 20.67 -4.04 13.84
CA ALA A 12 21.20 -4.94 14.85
C ALA A 12 20.22 -6.03 15.30
N LEU A 13 18.91 -5.90 15.00
CA LEU A 13 17.92 -6.93 15.30
C LEU A 13 18.16 -8.22 14.48
N PRO A 14 17.86 -9.40 15.05
CA PRO A 14 17.90 -10.65 14.30
C PRO A 14 16.85 -10.65 13.17
N ALA A 15 17.12 -11.44 12.13
CA ALA A 15 16.36 -11.39 10.88
C ALA A 15 14.85 -11.58 11.06
N ASN A 16 14.43 -12.41 12.02
CA ASN A 16 13.02 -12.67 12.31
C ASN A 16 12.29 -11.45 12.91
N GLU A 17 12.98 -10.67 13.74
CA GLU A 17 12.41 -9.44 14.33
C GLU A 17 12.39 -8.31 13.28
N ARG A 18 13.41 -8.24 12.41
CA ARG A 18 13.40 -7.30 11.28
C ARG A 18 12.25 -7.55 10.32
N ALA A 19 11.94 -8.82 10.06
CA ALA A 19 10.82 -9.21 9.21
C ALA A 19 9.47 -8.79 9.81
N GLN A 20 9.30 -8.85 11.14
CA GLN A 20 8.07 -8.42 11.80
C GLN A 20 7.85 -6.90 11.71
N VAL A 21 8.90 -6.11 11.89
CA VAL A 21 8.80 -4.64 11.73
C VAL A 21 8.57 -4.25 10.27
N ALA A 22 9.27 -4.90 9.32
CA ALA A 22 9.03 -4.67 7.89
C ALA A 22 7.58 -5.04 7.50
N LYS A 23 7.08 -6.17 8.01
CA LYS A 23 5.69 -6.57 7.83
C LYS A 23 4.72 -5.53 8.40
N PHE A 24 4.96 -5.05 9.62
CA PHE A 24 4.13 -4.02 10.25
C PHE A 24 4.08 -2.72 9.43
N VAL A 25 5.22 -2.25 8.91
CA VAL A 25 5.27 -1.07 8.05
C VAL A 25 4.47 -1.30 6.77
N VAL A 26 4.65 -2.44 6.10
CA VAL A 26 3.90 -2.76 4.87
C VAL A 26 2.39 -2.86 5.10
N GLU A 27 1.95 -3.37 6.25
CA GLU A 27 0.52 -3.56 6.57
C GLU A 27 -0.19 -2.28 7.04
N HIS A 28 0.53 -1.32 7.63
CA HIS A 28 -0.08 -0.17 8.30
C HIS A 28 0.33 1.19 7.75
N ASP A 29 1.35 1.25 6.90
CA ASP A 29 1.90 2.51 6.41
C ASP A 29 2.26 2.40 4.93
N ASP A 30 1.60 3.17 4.07
CA ASP A 30 1.87 3.16 2.63
C ASP A 30 3.05 4.07 2.24
N SER A 31 3.86 4.58 3.18
CA SER A 31 4.99 5.47 2.87
C SER A 31 6.14 4.74 2.18
N TRP A 32 6.12 3.41 2.14
CA TRP A 32 7.06 2.62 1.32
C TRP A 32 6.71 2.63 -0.18
N ILE A 33 5.47 2.97 -0.54
CA ILE A 33 5.02 3.07 -1.93
C ILE A 33 5.34 4.49 -2.42
N PRO A 34 6.19 4.66 -3.44
CA PRO A 34 6.49 5.97 -4.00
C PRO A 34 5.21 6.70 -4.44
N GLU A 35 5.13 8.01 -4.15
CA GLU A 35 3.94 8.80 -4.49
C GLU A 35 3.66 8.77 -6.00
N ALA A 36 4.70 8.90 -6.83
CA ALA A 36 4.57 8.80 -8.29
C ALA A 36 3.93 7.46 -8.74
N PHE A 37 4.21 6.36 -8.04
CA PHE A 37 3.58 5.07 -8.35
C PHE A 37 2.09 5.05 -7.97
N LYS A 38 1.70 5.74 -6.89
CA LYS A 38 0.29 5.88 -6.50
C LYS A 38 -0.45 6.75 -7.51
N ASP A 39 0.18 7.83 -7.97
CA ASP A 39 -0.37 8.73 -8.97
C ASP A 39 -0.53 8.02 -10.32
N ASP A 40 0.51 7.32 -10.79
CA ASP A 40 0.45 6.51 -12.02
C ASP A 40 -0.62 5.41 -11.95
N MET A 41 -0.81 4.77 -10.78
CA MET A 41 -1.84 3.76 -10.61
C MET A 41 -3.25 4.37 -10.59
N ALA A 42 -3.43 5.49 -9.89
CA ALA A 42 -4.70 6.23 -9.89
C ALA A 42 -5.05 6.76 -11.29
N GLU A 43 -4.06 7.27 -12.03
CA GLU A 43 -4.21 7.76 -13.40
C GLU A 43 -4.46 6.58 -14.37
N ALA A 44 -3.74 5.47 -14.24
CA ALA A 44 -3.97 4.27 -15.05
C ALA A 44 -5.33 3.60 -14.78
N ASP A 45 -5.84 3.63 -13.55
CA ASP A 45 -7.19 3.15 -13.24
C ASP A 45 -8.27 4.13 -13.70
N ALA A 46 -7.99 5.44 -13.70
CA ALA A 46 -8.87 6.46 -14.31
C ALA A 46 -8.94 6.33 -15.84
N GLU A 47 -7.80 6.23 -16.51
CA GLU A 47 -7.69 6.10 -17.96
C GLU A 47 -8.23 4.75 -18.48
N ALA A 48 -8.07 3.67 -17.71
CA ALA A 48 -8.62 2.37 -18.04
C ALA A 48 -10.12 2.22 -17.69
N GLY A 49 -10.75 3.25 -17.12
CA GLY A 49 -12.15 3.19 -16.68
C GLY A 49 -12.39 2.17 -15.56
N ARG A 50 -11.35 1.82 -14.80
CA ARG A 50 -11.39 0.86 -13.68
C ARG A 50 -11.59 1.53 -12.31
N LEU A 51 -11.84 2.84 -12.28
CA LEU A 51 -12.37 3.48 -11.09
C LEU A 51 -13.81 3.00 -10.87
N VAL A 52 -13.96 2.05 -9.96
CA VAL A 52 -15.27 1.51 -9.62
C VAL A 52 -15.86 2.32 -8.47
N ASP A 53 -17.09 2.83 -8.63
CA ASP A 53 -17.84 3.39 -7.52
C ASP A 53 -18.05 2.28 -6.47
N LEU A 54 -17.42 2.44 -5.30
CA LEU A 54 -17.40 1.40 -4.28
C LEU A 54 -18.80 1.13 -3.71
N ASN A 55 -19.68 2.12 -3.69
CA ASN A 55 -21.03 1.93 -3.18
C ASN A 55 -21.87 1.09 -4.15
N THR A 56 -21.78 1.37 -5.45
CA THR A 56 -22.37 0.58 -6.53
C THR A 56 -21.74 -0.81 -6.61
N ALA A 57 -20.41 -0.94 -6.58
CA ALA A 57 -19.72 -2.22 -6.68
C ALA A 57 -20.08 -3.20 -5.55
N LEU A 58 -20.28 -2.69 -4.33
CA LEU A 58 -20.53 -3.51 -3.16
C LEU A 58 -22.02 -3.80 -2.94
N ASN A 59 -22.92 -2.93 -3.41
CA ASN A 59 -24.35 -3.02 -3.09
C ASN A 59 -25.26 -3.24 -4.30
N GLU A 60 -24.77 -2.98 -5.51
CA GLU A 60 -25.52 -3.19 -6.74
C GLU A 60 -24.98 -4.41 -7.48
N ARG A 61 -25.88 -5.13 -8.15
CA ARG A 61 -25.50 -6.28 -8.96
C ARG A 61 -24.71 -5.76 -10.17
N TYR A 62 -23.55 -6.35 -10.43
CA TYR A 62 -22.76 -6.06 -11.62
C TYR A 62 -23.66 -6.12 -12.87
N PRO A 63 -23.73 -5.06 -13.70
CA PRO A 63 -24.53 -5.09 -14.91
C PRO A 63 -23.93 -6.10 -15.88
N ASP A 64 -24.73 -7.10 -16.22
CA ASP A 64 -24.46 -8.31 -17.03
C ASP A 64 -23.33 -8.29 -18.08
N ASP A 65 -22.59 -9.42 -18.18
CA ASP A 65 -22.02 -9.94 -19.43
C ASP A 65 -23.18 -10.59 -20.24
N GLU A 66 -23.87 -9.82 -21.09
CA GLU A 66 -24.75 -10.33 -22.18
C GLU A 66 -24.29 -9.79 -23.54
#